data_AF-A0A523HAB1-F1
#
_entry.id   AF-A0A523HAB1-F1
#
_cell.length_a   1.000
_cell.length_b   1.000
_cell.length_c   1.000
_cell.angle_alpha   90.00
_cell.angle_beta   90.00
_cell.angle_gamma   90.00
#
_symmetry.space_group_name_H-M   'P 1'
#
loop_
_entity.id
_entity.type
_entity.pdbx_description
1 polymer ?
#
loop_
_entity_poly.entity_id
_entity_poly.type
_entity_poly.pdbx_seq_one_letter_code
_entity_poly.pdbx_strand_id
1 'polypeptide(L)'
;MMNLNNNPQPLLDDILARLDGSTLYQEIDLPLDLAFYSFAFETPGQIDRQQFKNILTRFYQHLSQVGLKRTAKLTECQAFEEVIWILEHYYLGNKMKGYDGAFYDAFKYGEAGMEFILEAFVGFIKSIERTKYISWIVHTSFDPSDWFVKKKLVEDILARYGDIFPADVIQLTPAQLIPYLEDLLLTVTSQVPG
;
A
#
# COMPACT_ATOMS: atom_id res chain seq x y z
N MET A 1 32.00 -4.42 0.70
CA MET A 1 32.20 -3.46 1.80
C MET A 1 32.36 -2.08 1.18
N MET A 2 31.28 -1.30 1.12
CA MET A 2 31.35 0.09 0.67
C MET A 2 31.75 0.97 1.85
N ASN A 3 32.80 1.77 1.65
CA ASN A 3 33.29 2.78 2.58
C ASN A 3 32.26 3.92 2.67
N LEU A 4 31.61 4.06 3.83
CA LEU A 4 30.73 5.18 4.18
C LEU A 4 31.54 6.29 4.84
N ASN A 5 32.41 6.96 4.10
CA ASN A 5 33.04 8.19 4.56
C ASN A 5 33.01 9.25 3.44
N ASN A 6 32.36 10.37 3.76
CA ASN A 6 32.43 11.68 3.10
C ASN A 6 31.44 12.01 1.97
N ASN A 7 30.14 11.82 2.22
CA ASN A 7 29.16 12.79 1.75
C ASN A 7 28.08 12.97 2.84
N PRO A 8 27.92 14.16 3.46
CA PRO A 8 26.91 14.39 4.50
C PRO A 8 25.57 14.72 3.85
N GLN A 9 25.12 13.90 2.89
CA GLN A 9 23.69 13.86 2.62
C GLN A 9 23.08 13.20 3.86
N PRO A 10 22.20 13.89 4.61
CA PRO A 10 21.58 13.31 5.78
C PRO A 10 20.82 12.05 5.31
N LEU A 11 20.97 10.94 6.02
CA LEU A 11 20.34 9.64 5.73
C LEU A 11 18.85 9.75 5.33
N LEU A 12 18.14 10.75 5.89
CA LEU A 12 16.77 11.07 5.51
C LEU A 12 16.62 11.45 4.03
N ASP A 13 17.54 12.23 3.46
CA ASP A 13 17.51 12.62 2.04
C ASP A 13 17.68 11.41 1.13
N ASP A 14 18.60 10.50 1.47
CA ASP A 14 18.80 9.26 0.72
C ASP A 14 17.55 8.35 0.78
N ILE A 15 16.94 8.24 1.96
CA ILE A 15 15.67 7.51 2.13
C ILE A 15 14.56 8.16 1.31
N LEU A 16 14.38 9.48 1.42
CA LEU A 16 13.32 10.21 0.72
C LEU A 16 13.51 10.20 -0.79
N ALA A 17 14.75 10.27 -1.30
CA ALA A 17 15.03 10.13 -2.72
C ALA A 17 14.62 8.74 -3.24
N ARG A 18 14.82 7.69 -2.45
CA ARG A 18 14.37 6.32 -2.80
C ARG A 18 12.86 6.13 -2.63
N LEU A 19 12.21 7.01 -1.89
CA LEU A 19 10.76 7.01 -1.63
C LEU A 19 10.02 8.13 -2.37
N ASP A 20 10.66 8.74 -3.37
CA ASP A 20 10.03 9.83 -4.10
C ASP A 20 8.75 9.32 -4.80
N GLY A 21 7.79 10.23 -5.00
CA GLY A 21 6.50 9.87 -5.56
C GLY A 21 6.60 9.26 -6.97
N SER A 22 7.63 9.63 -7.74
CA SER A 22 7.85 9.10 -9.07
C SER A 22 8.31 7.64 -9.04
N THR A 23 9.18 7.29 -8.10
CA THR A 23 9.70 5.94 -7.88
C THR A 23 8.58 5.04 -7.38
N LEU A 24 7.81 5.48 -6.38
CA LEU A 24 6.66 4.73 -5.88
C LEU A 24 5.61 4.51 -6.97
N TYR A 25 5.35 5.53 -7.80
CA TYR A 25 4.43 5.40 -8.92
C TYR A 25 4.94 4.38 -9.96
N GLN A 26 6.20 4.47 -10.38
CA GLN A 26 6.77 3.58 -11.39
C GLN A 26 6.89 2.13 -10.92
N GLU A 27 7.30 1.92 -9.66
CA GLU A 27 7.55 0.58 -9.13
C GLU A 27 6.27 -0.13 -8.67
N ILE A 28 5.25 0.62 -8.22
CA ILE A 28 4.06 0.05 -7.56
C ILE A 28 2.79 0.41 -8.30
N ASP A 29 2.47 1.70 -8.41
CA ASP A 29 1.14 2.11 -8.86
C ASP A 29 0.91 1.80 -10.34
N LEU A 30 1.86 2.17 -11.21
CA LEU A 30 1.74 2.04 -12.66
C LEU A 30 1.57 0.56 -13.08
N PRO A 31 2.38 -0.40 -12.60
CA PRO A 31 2.14 -1.82 -12.90
C PRO A 31 0.74 -2.30 -12.49
N LEU A 32 0.25 -1.86 -11.33
CA LEU A 32 -1.08 -2.22 -10.84
C LEU A 32 -2.20 -1.56 -11.65
N ASP A 33 -2.03 -0.30 -12.06
CA ASP A 33 -2.97 0.40 -12.93
C ASP A 33 -3.05 -0.26 -14.30
N LEU A 34 -1.92 -0.57 -14.92
CA LEU A 34 -1.90 -1.28 -16.19
C LEU A 34 -2.53 -2.67 -16.08
N ALA A 35 -2.31 -3.37 -14.97
CA ALA A 35 -2.96 -4.65 -14.71
C ALA A 35 -4.49 -4.48 -14.53
N PHE A 36 -4.95 -3.44 -13.84
CA PHE A 36 -6.36 -3.11 -13.71
C PHE A 36 -7.01 -2.83 -15.07
N TYR A 37 -6.45 -1.93 -15.87
CA TYR A 37 -7.02 -1.56 -17.18
C TYR A 37 -6.99 -2.69 -18.21
N SER A 38 -6.13 -3.69 -18.03
CA SER A 38 -6.07 -4.87 -18.89
C SER A 38 -6.97 -6.02 -18.43
N PHE A 39 -7.58 -5.92 -17.24
CA PHE A 39 -8.47 -6.95 -16.74
C PHE A 39 -9.87 -6.80 -17.32
N ALA A 40 -10.32 -7.83 -18.04
CA ALA A 40 -11.69 -7.92 -18.54
C ALA A 40 -12.52 -8.88 -17.69
N PHE A 41 -13.74 -8.47 -17.36
CA PHE A 41 -14.77 -9.32 -16.79
C PHE A 41 -16.11 -9.01 -17.45
N GLU A 42 -17.01 -9.98 -17.41
CA GLU A 42 -18.38 -9.84 -17.93
C GLU A 42 -19.36 -10.15 -16.81
N THR A 43 -20.44 -9.36 -16.72
CA THR A 43 -21.52 -9.62 -15.75
C THR A 43 -22.87 -9.66 -16.48
N PRO A 44 -23.31 -10.84 -16.96
CA PRO A 44 -24.62 -10.95 -17.59
C PRO A 44 -25.73 -10.91 -16.52
N GLY A 45 -26.05 -9.69 -16.05
CA GLY A 45 -27.13 -9.44 -15.11
C GLY A 45 -26.68 -9.35 -13.65
N GLN A 46 -27.53 -9.86 -12.75
CA GLN A 46 -27.30 -9.74 -11.31
C GLN A 46 -26.16 -10.66 -10.86
N ILE A 47 -25.19 -10.09 -10.14
CA ILE A 47 -24.01 -10.80 -9.65
C ILE A 47 -24.39 -11.66 -8.45
N ASP A 48 -24.25 -12.98 -8.59
CA ASP A 48 -24.38 -13.90 -7.45
C ASP A 48 -23.06 -14.04 -6.67
N ARG A 49 -23.12 -14.73 -5.52
CA ARG A 49 -21.96 -14.89 -4.62
C ARG A 49 -20.82 -15.69 -5.27
N GLN A 50 -21.13 -16.64 -6.15
CA GLN A 50 -20.12 -17.46 -6.82
C GLN A 50 -19.42 -16.67 -7.91
N GLN A 51 -20.17 -15.90 -8.71
CA GLN A 51 -19.65 -14.99 -9.72
C GLN A 51 -18.76 -13.93 -9.06
N PHE A 52 -19.22 -13.30 -7.98
CA PHE A 52 -18.45 -12.32 -7.22
C PHE A 52 -17.09 -12.88 -6.76
N LYS A 53 -17.11 -14.04 -6.09
CA LYS A 53 -15.90 -14.77 -5.69
C LYS A 53 -14.97 -15.02 -6.88
N ASN A 54 -15.52 -15.56 -7.97
CA ASN A 54 -14.73 -15.94 -9.15
C ASN A 54 -14.06 -14.74 -9.81
N ILE A 55 -14.78 -13.61 -9.94
CA ILE A 55 -14.25 -12.38 -10.53
C ILE A 55 -13.11 -11.85 -9.65
N LEU A 56 -13.32 -11.70 -8.34
CA LEU A 56 -12.27 -11.20 -7.43
C LEU A 56 -11.04 -12.11 -7.39
N THR A 57 -11.25 -13.42 -7.37
CA THR A 57 -10.14 -14.38 -7.32
C THR A 57 -9.30 -14.30 -8.59
N ARG A 58 -9.95 -14.30 -9.76
CA ARG A 58 -9.27 -14.13 -11.06
C ARG A 58 -8.57 -12.78 -11.15
N PHE A 59 -9.21 -11.74 -10.65
CA PHE A 59 -8.66 -10.40 -10.64
C PHE A 59 -7.38 -10.33 -9.81
N TYR A 60 -7.40 -10.83 -8.57
CA TYR A 60 -6.20 -10.85 -7.74
C TYR A 60 -5.09 -11.72 -8.32
N GLN A 61 -5.42 -12.87 -8.94
CA GLN A 61 -4.44 -13.68 -9.66
C GLN A 61 -3.79 -12.91 -10.82
N HIS A 62 -4.57 -12.12 -11.55
CA HIS A 62 -4.10 -11.26 -12.63
C HIS A 62 -3.18 -10.15 -12.10
N LEU A 63 -3.61 -9.41 -11.07
CA LEU A 63 -2.79 -8.39 -10.41
C LEU A 63 -1.48 -8.98 -9.88
N SER A 64 -1.54 -10.15 -9.24
CA SER A 64 -0.37 -10.83 -8.66
C SER A 64 0.68 -11.20 -9.73
N GLN A 65 0.23 -11.66 -10.90
CA GLN A 65 1.12 -12.07 -12.00
C GLN A 65 1.66 -10.87 -12.77
N VAL A 66 0.81 -9.92 -13.13
CA VAL A 66 1.14 -8.84 -14.08
C VAL A 66 1.58 -7.57 -13.35
N GLY A 67 0.86 -7.17 -12.30
CA GLY A 67 1.14 -5.95 -11.55
C GLY A 67 2.25 -6.15 -10.51
N LEU A 68 2.11 -7.15 -9.64
CA LEU A 68 3.06 -7.42 -8.55
C LEU A 68 4.27 -8.25 -8.97
N LYS A 69 4.30 -8.74 -10.22
CA LYS A 69 5.38 -9.55 -10.80
C LYS A 69 5.79 -10.73 -9.90
N ARG A 70 4.84 -11.35 -9.20
CA ARG A 70 5.14 -12.51 -8.35
C ARG A 70 5.59 -13.68 -9.22
N THR A 71 6.73 -14.28 -8.88
CA THR A 71 7.31 -15.39 -9.64
C THR A 71 6.49 -16.68 -9.54
N ALA A 72 5.79 -16.88 -8.42
CA ALA A 72 4.92 -18.03 -8.21
C ALA A 72 3.46 -17.69 -8.51
N LYS A 73 2.83 -18.49 -9.37
CA LYS A 73 1.39 -18.39 -9.64
C LYS A 73 0.61 -18.90 -8.43
N LEU A 74 -0.29 -18.07 -7.92
CA LEU A 74 -1.19 -18.45 -6.82
C LEU A 74 -2.24 -19.46 -7.30
N THR A 75 -2.52 -20.45 -6.47
CA THR A 75 -3.72 -21.30 -6.63
C THR A 75 -4.98 -20.47 -6.42
N GLU A 76 -6.14 -20.99 -6.85
CA GLU A 76 -7.43 -20.31 -6.63
C GLU A 76 -7.72 -20.11 -5.14
N CYS A 77 -7.43 -21.11 -4.30
CA CYS A 77 -7.65 -21.02 -2.84
C CYS A 77 -6.79 -19.93 -2.22
N GLN A 78 -5.48 -19.91 -2.51
CA GLN A 78 -4.56 -18.89 -1.99
C GLN A 78 -4.96 -17.48 -2.45
N ALA A 79 -5.33 -17.33 -3.72
CA ALA A 79 -5.77 -16.03 -4.22
C ALA A 79 -7.06 -15.56 -3.55
N PHE A 80 -7.99 -16.47 -3.27
CA PHE A 80 -9.24 -16.13 -2.61
C PHE A 80 -9.04 -15.81 -1.12
N GLU A 81 -8.16 -16.52 -0.42
CA GLU A 81 -7.78 -16.22 0.97
C GLU A 81 -7.25 -14.79 1.11
N GLU A 82 -6.38 -14.39 0.18
CA GLU A 82 -5.83 -13.04 0.12
C GLU A 82 -6.92 -11.99 -0.18
N VAL A 83 -7.84 -12.29 -1.09
CA VAL A 83 -9.01 -11.45 -1.36
C VAL A 83 -9.84 -11.23 -0.11
N ILE A 84 -10.16 -12.30 0.61
CA ILE A 84 -10.93 -12.23 1.86
C ILE A 84 -10.19 -11.37 2.86
N TRP A 85 -8.89 -11.65 3.09
CA TRP A 85 -8.10 -10.89 4.04
C TRP A 85 -8.07 -9.39 3.70
N ILE A 86 -7.83 -9.02 2.44
CA ILE A 86 -7.81 -7.62 2.02
C ILE A 86 -9.20 -6.98 2.23
N LEU A 87 -10.28 -7.62 1.80
CA LEU A 87 -11.61 -7.02 1.96
C LEU A 87 -12.00 -6.85 3.43
N GLU A 88 -11.76 -7.85 4.28
CA GLU A 88 -12.06 -7.77 5.71
C GLU A 88 -11.34 -6.62 6.43
N HIS A 89 -10.13 -6.29 6.01
CA HIS A 89 -9.32 -5.25 6.67
C HIS A 89 -9.51 -3.86 6.08
N TYR A 90 -9.79 -3.74 4.77
CA TYR A 90 -9.73 -2.46 4.06
C TYR A 90 -11.06 -2.02 3.46
N TYR A 91 -12.01 -2.92 3.20
CA TYR A 91 -13.25 -2.54 2.54
C TYR A 91 -14.25 -1.91 3.52
N LEU A 92 -14.58 -0.65 3.28
CA LEU A 92 -15.54 0.14 4.04
C LEU A 92 -16.74 0.51 3.16
N GLY A 93 -17.65 -0.45 2.96
CA GLY A 93 -18.89 -0.21 2.24
C GLY A 93 -19.86 0.71 3.02
N ASN A 94 -20.88 1.22 2.32
CA ASN A 94 -21.82 2.20 2.88
C ASN A 94 -22.66 1.66 4.05
N LYS A 95 -22.96 0.36 4.04
CA LYS A 95 -23.80 -0.30 5.05
C LYS A 95 -23.06 -1.35 5.86
N MET A 96 -22.09 -2.00 5.23
CA MET A 96 -21.38 -3.15 5.78
C MET A 96 -19.91 -3.06 5.34
N LYS A 97 -19.03 -3.58 6.18
CA LYS A 97 -17.59 -3.68 5.92
C LYS A 97 -17.25 -5.09 5.46
N GLY A 98 -16.01 -5.29 5.04
CA GLY A 98 -15.50 -6.62 4.76
C GLY A 98 -16.04 -7.24 3.47
N TYR A 99 -15.84 -8.54 3.33
CA TYR A 99 -16.24 -9.29 2.14
C TYR A 99 -17.75 -9.23 1.89
N ASP A 100 -18.56 -9.40 2.95
CA ASP A 100 -20.01 -9.37 2.82
C ASP A 100 -20.54 -7.97 2.46
N GLY A 101 -19.85 -6.91 2.90
CA GLY A 101 -20.13 -5.54 2.47
C GLY A 101 -19.84 -5.33 0.99
N ALA A 102 -18.68 -5.78 0.52
CA ALA A 102 -18.34 -5.71 -0.89
C ALA A 102 -19.32 -6.53 -1.74
N PHE A 103 -19.67 -7.75 -1.32
CA PHE A 103 -20.67 -8.55 -2.01
C PHE A 103 -22.04 -7.85 -2.07
N TYR A 104 -22.48 -7.22 -0.98
CA TYR A 104 -23.75 -6.49 -0.98
C TYR A 104 -23.77 -5.35 -2.00
N ASP A 105 -22.69 -4.58 -2.10
CA ASP A 105 -22.60 -3.48 -3.05
C ASP A 105 -22.54 -4.01 -4.51
N ALA A 106 -21.80 -5.09 -4.78
CA ALA A 106 -21.81 -5.77 -6.08
C ALA A 106 -23.22 -6.29 -6.44
N PHE A 107 -23.89 -6.97 -5.50
CA PHE A 107 -25.21 -7.53 -5.72
C PHE A 107 -26.27 -6.46 -5.98
N LYS A 108 -26.19 -5.34 -5.25
CA LYS A 108 -27.17 -4.25 -5.33
C LYS A 108 -27.01 -3.40 -6.59
N TYR A 109 -25.76 -3.13 -6.99
CA TYR A 109 -25.46 -2.20 -8.08
C TYR A 109 -24.98 -2.91 -9.36
N GLY A 110 -24.89 -4.24 -9.36
CA GLY A 110 -24.50 -5.03 -10.52
C GLY A 110 -23.08 -4.72 -10.98
N GLU A 111 -22.90 -4.57 -12.29
CA GLU A 111 -21.62 -4.28 -12.93
C GLU A 111 -20.90 -3.05 -12.34
N ALA A 112 -21.62 -1.92 -12.19
CA ALA A 112 -21.04 -0.71 -11.62
C ALA A 112 -20.59 -0.90 -10.17
N GLY A 113 -21.29 -1.73 -9.40
CA GLY A 113 -20.87 -2.12 -8.05
C GLY A 113 -19.58 -2.94 -8.08
N MET A 114 -19.45 -3.85 -9.04
CA MET A 114 -18.26 -4.66 -9.23
C MET A 114 -17.05 -3.81 -9.65
N GLU A 115 -17.21 -2.91 -10.63
CA GLU A 115 -16.16 -1.99 -11.08
C GLU A 115 -15.61 -1.17 -9.90
N PHE A 116 -16.51 -0.58 -9.11
CA PHE A 116 -16.15 0.18 -7.93
C PHE A 116 -15.33 -0.66 -6.92
N ILE A 117 -15.73 -1.91 -6.69
CA ILE A 117 -15.00 -2.80 -5.79
C ILE A 117 -13.63 -3.14 -6.35
N LEU A 118 -13.50 -3.42 -7.64
CA LEU A 118 -12.21 -3.75 -8.27
C LEU A 118 -11.25 -2.56 -8.21
N GLU A 119 -11.74 -1.35 -8.47
CA GLU A 119 -10.96 -0.12 -8.35
C GLU A 119 -10.48 0.10 -6.90
N ALA A 120 -11.40 0.01 -5.92
CA ALA A 120 -11.07 0.13 -4.51
C ALA A 120 -10.04 -0.94 -4.09
N PHE A 121 -10.19 -2.17 -4.57
CA PHE A 121 -9.31 -3.29 -4.28
C PHE A 121 -7.89 -3.06 -4.79
N VAL A 122 -7.72 -2.48 -5.97
CA VAL A 122 -6.39 -2.04 -6.48
C VAL A 122 -5.81 -0.97 -5.56
N GLY A 123 -6.61 0.00 -5.14
CA GLY A 123 -6.20 1.02 -4.17
C GLY A 123 -5.64 0.40 -2.87
N PHE A 124 -6.33 -0.61 -2.33
CA PHE A 124 -5.87 -1.32 -1.12
C PHE A 124 -4.53 -2.02 -1.35
N ILE A 125 -4.37 -2.70 -2.48
CA ILE A 125 -3.11 -3.38 -2.83
C ILE A 125 -1.97 -2.38 -2.98
N LYS A 126 -2.20 -1.24 -3.65
CA LYS A 126 -1.20 -0.17 -3.74
C LYS A 126 -0.75 0.30 -2.37
N SER A 127 -1.68 0.54 -1.44
CA SER A 127 -1.34 0.93 -0.07
C SER A 127 -0.50 -0.14 0.64
N ILE A 128 -0.89 -1.41 0.56
CA ILE A 128 -0.15 -2.52 1.17
C ILE A 128 1.27 -2.62 0.60
N GLU A 129 1.43 -2.55 -0.72
CA GLU A 129 2.73 -2.68 -1.37
C GLU A 129 3.63 -1.47 -1.12
N ARG A 130 3.08 -0.26 -1.04
CA ARG A 130 3.83 0.93 -0.62
C ARG A 130 4.37 0.79 0.80
N THR A 131 3.56 0.29 1.74
CA THR A 131 4.04 0.02 3.11
C THR A 131 5.18 -1.00 3.10
N LYS A 132 5.05 -2.11 2.36
CA LYS A 132 6.12 -3.12 2.22
C LYS A 132 7.39 -2.52 1.62
N TYR A 133 7.25 -1.67 0.60
CA TYR A 133 8.37 -1.03 -0.05
C TYR A 133 9.09 -0.07 0.90
N ILE A 134 8.36 0.78 1.62
CA ILE A 134 8.94 1.69 2.63
C ILE A 134 9.68 0.90 3.70
N SER A 135 9.04 -0.15 4.24
CA SER A 135 9.69 -1.02 5.23
C SER A 135 10.98 -1.63 4.69
N TRP A 136 10.99 -2.11 3.44
CA TRP A 136 12.20 -2.60 2.78
C TRP A 136 13.28 -1.53 2.63
N ILE A 137 12.93 -0.29 2.23
CA ILE A 137 13.89 0.83 2.14
C ILE A 137 14.49 1.11 3.51
N VAL A 138 13.67 1.23 4.56
CA VAL A 138 14.11 1.51 5.93
C VAL A 138 15.06 0.41 6.42
N HIS A 139 14.66 -0.85 6.32
CA HIS A 139 15.45 -2.00 6.77
C HIS A 139 16.75 -2.22 5.98
N THR A 140 16.84 -1.68 4.76
CA THR A 140 18.07 -1.74 3.95
C THR A 140 18.97 -0.51 4.09
N SER A 141 18.47 0.58 4.67
CA SER A 141 19.21 1.84 4.78
C SER A 141 20.08 1.92 6.04
N PHE A 142 19.68 1.24 7.12
CA PHE A 142 20.44 1.21 8.38
C PHE A 142 20.06 -0.04 9.21
N ASP A 143 20.84 -0.34 10.27
CA ASP A 143 20.54 -1.44 11.19
C ASP A 143 19.22 -1.15 11.93
N PRO A 144 18.17 -1.98 11.78
CA PRO A 144 16.90 -1.79 12.47
C PRO A 144 17.00 -1.88 14.00
N SER A 145 18.12 -2.31 14.57
CA SER A 145 18.38 -2.31 16.01
C SER A 145 19.07 -1.04 16.49
N ASP A 146 19.56 -0.19 15.58
CA ASP A 146 20.23 1.06 15.92
C ASP A 146 19.22 2.11 16.37
N TRP A 147 19.06 2.18 17.69
CA TRP A 147 18.15 3.10 18.33
C TRP A 147 18.57 4.57 18.04
N PHE A 148 19.85 4.91 18.10
CA PHE A 148 20.28 6.30 17.89
C PHE A 148 19.97 6.82 16.48
N VAL A 149 20.18 5.98 15.46
CA VAL A 149 19.85 6.33 14.06
C VAL A 149 18.36 6.56 13.89
N LYS A 150 17.50 5.68 14.42
CA LYS A 150 16.04 5.88 14.37
C LYS A 150 15.61 7.17 15.04
N LYS A 151 16.23 7.51 16.18
CA LYS A 151 15.93 8.76 16.90
C LYS A 151 16.19 9.95 16.02
N LYS A 152 17.39 9.94 15.43
CA LYS A 152 17.87 11.04 14.61
C LYS A 152 16.99 11.21 13.36
N LEU A 153 16.57 10.11 12.73
CA LEU A 153 15.62 10.17 11.62
C LEU A 153 14.29 10.80 12.00
N VAL A 154 13.69 10.39 13.13
CA VAL A 154 12.44 11.00 13.59
C VAL A 154 12.62 12.48 13.91
N GLU A 155 13.72 12.86 14.58
CA GLU A 155 14.05 14.27 14.83
C GLU A 155 14.15 15.06 13.52
N ASP A 156 14.84 14.52 12.51
CA ASP A 156 15.02 15.17 11.22
C ASP A 156 13.69 15.26 10.43
N ILE A 157 12.81 14.26 10.53
CA ILE A 157 11.46 14.29 9.94
C ILE A 157 10.62 15.39 10.59
N LEU A 158 10.54 15.43 11.92
CA LEU A 158 9.73 16.42 12.63
C LEU A 158 10.25 17.84 12.43
N ALA A 159 11.57 18.01 12.37
CA ALA A 159 12.18 19.32 12.17
C ALA A 159 11.87 19.91 10.78
N ARG A 160 11.69 19.06 9.76
CA ARG A 160 11.47 19.50 8.36
C ARG A 160 10.01 19.48 7.93
N TYR A 161 9.25 18.51 8.43
CA TYR A 161 7.89 18.21 7.99
C TYR A 161 6.88 18.28 9.13
N GLY A 162 7.25 18.78 10.31
CA GLY A 162 6.37 18.86 11.50
C GLY A 162 4.97 19.40 11.19
N ASP A 163 4.87 20.41 10.33
CA ASP A 163 3.61 21.11 10.01
C ASP A 163 2.55 20.25 9.31
N ILE A 164 2.92 19.12 8.69
CA ILE A 164 1.96 18.21 8.04
C ILE A 164 1.33 17.21 9.01
N PHE A 165 1.90 17.10 10.22
CA PHE A 165 1.44 16.13 11.21
C PHE A 165 0.37 16.72 12.14
N PRO A 166 -0.57 15.88 12.62
CA PRO A 166 -1.52 16.30 13.65
C PRO A 166 -0.84 16.81 14.94
N ALA A 167 -1.48 17.74 15.63
CA ALA A 167 -0.90 18.41 16.80
C ALA A 167 -0.56 17.46 17.96
N ASP A 168 -1.30 16.37 18.11
CA ASP A 168 -1.04 15.30 19.08
C ASP A 168 0.23 14.51 18.74
N VAL A 169 0.54 14.29 17.45
CA VAL A 169 1.79 13.66 17.00
C VAL A 169 2.98 14.56 17.30
N ILE A 170 2.89 15.86 17.03
CA ILE A 170 3.97 16.84 17.25
C ILE A 170 4.32 16.97 18.74
N GLN A 171 3.36 16.75 19.65
CA GLN A 171 3.59 16.80 21.09
C GLN A 171 4.35 15.58 21.64
N LEU A 172 4.45 14.49 20.88
CA LEU A 172 5.21 13.32 21.30
C LEU A 172 6.71 13.58 21.15
N THR A 173 7.49 13.01 22.07
CA THR A 173 8.94 13.04 21.95
C THR A 173 9.40 12.16 20.78
N PRO A 174 10.52 12.47 20.12
CA PRO A 174 11.06 11.62 19.05
C PRO A 174 11.21 10.15 19.46
N ALA A 175 11.55 9.88 20.72
CA ALA A 175 11.65 8.52 21.24
C ALA A 175 10.32 7.75 21.25
N GLN A 176 9.19 8.43 21.51
CA GLN A 176 7.86 7.82 21.49
C GLN A 176 7.37 7.54 20.07
N LEU A 177 7.91 8.24 19.08
CA LEU A 177 7.44 8.21 17.69
C LEU A 177 8.12 7.14 16.82
N ILE A 178 9.11 6.45 17.34
CA ILE A 178 9.92 5.52 16.55
C ILE A 178 9.28 4.21 16.19
N PRO A 179 8.40 3.64 17.03
CA PRO A 179 7.54 2.57 16.57
C PRO A 179 6.74 2.94 15.32
N TYR A 180 6.56 4.25 15.03
CA TYR A 180 5.81 4.78 13.91
C TYR A 180 6.70 5.39 12.81
N LEU A 181 8.02 5.13 12.81
CA LEU A 181 8.95 5.73 11.84
C LEU A 181 8.51 5.49 10.38
N GLU A 182 8.05 4.28 10.06
CA GLU A 182 7.57 3.95 8.71
C GLU A 182 6.28 4.70 8.35
N ASP A 183 5.35 4.87 9.29
CA ASP A 183 4.12 5.64 9.10
C ASP A 183 4.41 7.13 8.91
N LEU A 184 5.39 7.66 9.63
CA LEU A 184 5.86 9.05 9.46
C LEU A 184 6.44 9.24 8.05
N LEU A 185 7.27 8.31 7.58
CA LEU A 185 7.82 8.35 6.22
C LEU A 185 6.71 8.23 5.16
N LEU A 186 5.76 7.32 5.34
CA LEU A 186 4.60 7.18 4.45
C LEU A 186 3.77 8.47 4.37
N THR A 187 3.60 9.16 5.49
CA THR A 187 2.89 10.44 5.54
C THR A 187 3.64 11.52 4.76
N VAL A 188 4.95 11.64 4.95
CA VAL A 188 5.79 12.61 4.23
C VAL A 188 5.74 12.35 2.72
N THR A 189 5.93 11.10 2.30
CA THR A 189 5.99 10.74 0.86
C THR A 189 4.64 10.86 0.16
N SER A 190 3.54 10.79 0.91
CA SER A 190 2.19 11.02 0.37
C SER A 190 1.84 12.51 0.19
N GLN A 191 2.59 13.42 0.82
CA GLN A 191 2.35 14.87 0.80
C GLN A 191 3.34 15.64 -0.08
N VAL A 192 4.44 15.02 -0.50
CA VAL A 192 5.39 15.62 -1.44
C VAL A 192 4.87 15.38 -2.86
N PRO A 193 4.37 16.39 -3.59
CA PRO A 193 4.13 16.24 -5.02
C PRO A 193 5.48 15.94 -5.71
N GLY A 194 5.50 14.87 -6.50
CA GLY A 194 6.61 14.58 -7.41
C GLY A 194 6.77 15.62 -8.50
#